data_AF-A0A1G2ESN3-F1
#
_entry.id   AF-A0A1G2ESN3-F1
#
_cell.length_a   1.000
_cell.length_b   1.000
_cell.length_c   1.000
_cell.angle_alpha   90.00
_cell.angle_beta   90.00
_cell.angle_gamma   90.00
#
_symmetry.space_group_name_H-M   'P 1'
#
loop_
_entity.id
_entity.type
_entity.pdbx_description
1 polymer ?
#
loop_
_entity_poly.entity_id
_entity_poly.type
_entity_poly.pdbx_seq_one_letter_code
_entity_poly.pdbx_strand_id
1 'polypeptide(L)'
;MSSFDPFWPLLTGAFLLSKMKLMAEEIKPNNVYTTEEAQEYLKVSNSTIKRLLKNGIIKANKVGGRYKILGYELLRLVSPERETPLEKAYYKIKGKTKEIIKRW
;
A
#
# COMPACT_ATOMS: atom_id res chain seq x y z
N MET A 1 7.22 -46.04 -9.24
CA MET A 1 5.86 -45.80 -8.72
C MET A 1 5.99 -44.77 -7.60
N SER A 2 6.02 -43.48 -7.92
CA SER A 2 6.17 -42.42 -6.90
C SER A 2 4.83 -42.22 -6.19
N SER A 3 4.86 -42.42 -4.88
CA SER A 3 3.79 -42.13 -3.94
C SER A 3 3.25 -40.72 -4.16
N PHE A 4 1.98 -40.66 -4.51
CA PHE A 4 1.16 -39.47 -4.52
C PHE A 4 0.93 -39.08 -3.05
N ASP A 5 1.60 -38.04 -2.56
CA ASP A 5 1.35 -37.50 -1.21
C ASP A 5 -0.02 -36.78 -1.18
N PRO A 6 -1.02 -37.24 -0.41
CA PRO A 6 -2.34 -36.62 -0.35
C PRO A 6 -2.42 -35.77 0.92
N PHE A 7 -1.68 -34.67 0.98
CA PHE A 7 -1.77 -33.76 2.12
C PHE A 7 -1.69 -32.28 1.71
N TRP A 8 -2.42 -31.87 0.67
CA TRP A 8 -2.52 -30.43 0.38
C TRP A 8 -3.83 -29.97 -0.27
N PRO A 9 -4.85 -29.63 0.55
CA PRO A 9 -5.84 -28.64 0.10
C PRO A 9 -6.23 -27.56 1.12
N LEU A 10 -5.78 -27.63 2.39
CA LEU A 10 -6.31 -26.73 3.44
C LEU A 10 -5.56 -25.40 3.57
N LEU A 11 -4.25 -25.36 3.30
CA LEU A 11 -3.44 -24.13 3.39
C LEU A 11 -3.65 -23.20 2.18
N THR A 12 -3.96 -23.75 1.01
CA THR A 12 -4.37 -22.97 -0.16
C THR A 12 -5.74 -22.34 0.03
N GLY A 13 -6.70 -23.03 0.66
CA GLY A 13 -8.04 -22.52 0.91
C GLY A 13 -8.06 -21.26 1.80
N ALA A 14 -7.39 -21.31 2.96
CA ALA A 14 -7.31 -20.16 3.87
C ALA A 14 -6.52 -18.99 3.27
N PHE A 15 -5.44 -19.28 2.53
CA PHE A 15 -4.67 -18.26 1.81
C PHE A 15 -5.50 -17.60 0.71
N LEU A 16 -6.25 -18.38 -0.08
CA LEU A 16 -7.18 -17.87 -1.10
C LEU A 16 -8.32 -17.07 -0.48
N LEU A 17 -8.88 -17.52 0.64
CA LEU A 17 -9.97 -16.83 1.33
C LEU A 17 -9.51 -15.49 1.91
N SER A 18 -8.30 -15.45 2.49
CA SER A 18 -7.65 -14.21 2.93
C SER A 18 -7.38 -13.26 1.75
N LYS A 19 -6.88 -13.82 0.63
CA LYS A 19 -6.64 -13.07 -0.60
C LYS A 19 -7.92 -12.54 -1.24
N MET A 20 -9.04 -13.26 -1.15
CA MET A 20 -10.37 -12.81 -1.60
C MET A 20 -10.94 -11.73 -0.68
N LYS A 21 -10.74 -11.84 0.63
CA LYS A 21 -11.16 -10.83 1.61
C LYS A 21 -10.56 -9.44 1.29
N LEU A 22 -9.27 -9.41 0.93
CA LEU A 22 -8.55 -8.17 0.57
C LEU A 22 -9.04 -7.52 -0.73
N MET A 23 -9.64 -8.28 -1.66
CA MET A 23 -10.17 -7.72 -2.92
C MET A 23 -11.46 -6.91 -2.73
N ALA A 24 -12.17 -7.11 -1.61
CA ALA A 24 -13.49 -6.53 -1.36
C ALA A 24 -13.49 -5.41 -0.30
N GLU A 25 -12.35 -5.13 0.34
CA GLU A 25 -12.29 -4.10 1.37
C GLU A 25 -12.00 -2.72 0.79
N GLU A 26 -12.67 -1.71 1.35
CA GLU A 26 -12.44 -0.31 1.01
C GLU A 26 -11.08 0.16 1.54
N ILE A 27 -10.34 0.96 0.75
CA ILE A 27 -9.09 1.57 1.21
C ILE A 27 -9.43 2.67 2.23
N LYS A 28 -9.00 2.47 3.48
CA LYS A 28 -9.16 3.44 4.56
C LYS A 28 -8.02 4.47 4.51
N PRO A 29 -8.29 5.79 4.39
CA PRO A 29 -7.25 6.80 4.20
C PRO A 29 -6.14 6.81 5.26
N ASN A 30 -6.50 6.60 6.53
CA ASN A 30 -5.60 6.68 7.68
C ASN A 30 -4.95 5.34 8.04
N ASN A 31 -5.27 4.26 7.32
CA ASN A 31 -4.67 2.96 7.57
C ASN A 31 -3.31 2.83 6.88
N VAL A 32 -2.47 1.93 7.40
CA VAL A 32 -1.14 1.66 6.85
C VAL A 32 -1.16 0.34 6.09
N TYR A 33 -0.66 0.37 4.87
CA TYR A 33 -0.60 -0.74 3.93
C TYR A 33 0.84 -1.11 3.60
N THR A 34 1.05 -2.39 3.36
CA THR A 34 2.28 -2.98 2.83
C THR A 34 2.38 -2.81 1.32
N THR A 35 3.54 -3.14 0.76
CA THR A 35 3.73 -3.14 -0.70
C THR A 35 2.89 -4.19 -1.40
N GLU A 36 2.67 -5.32 -0.73
CA GLU A 36 1.87 -6.45 -1.22
C GLU A 36 0.39 -6.08 -1.24
N GLU A 37 -0.13 -5.49 -0.16
CA GLU A 37 -1.50 -4.99 -0.12
C GLU A 37 -1.72 -3.88 -1.16
N ALA A 38 -0.80 -2.91 -1.26
CA ALA A 38 -0.87 -1.86 -2.28
C ALA A 38 -0.91 -2.43 -3.71
N GLN A 39 -0.15 -3.49 -3.97
CA GLN A 39 -0.18 -4.21 -5.24
C GLN A 39 -1.57 -4.79 -5.53
N GLU A 40 -2.19 -5.39 -4.52
CA GLU A 40 -3.50 -6.02 -4.62
C GLU A 40 -4.63 -5.00 -4.77
N TYR A 41 -4.56 -3.86 -4.09
CA TYR A 41 -5.53 -2.76 -4.21
C TYR A 41 -5.45 -2.07 -5.56
N LEU A 42 -4.24 -1.72 -6.01
CA LEU A 42 -4.03 -1.00 -7.27
C LEU A 42 -4.07 -1.92 -8.50
N LYS A 43 -4.10 -3.25 -8.31
CA LYS A 43 -4.07 -4.26 -9.39
C LYS A 43 -2.89 -4.08 -10.34
N VAL A 44 -1.71 -3.72 -9.81
CA VAL A 44 -0.48 -3.52 -10.60
C VAL A 44 0.57 -4.57 -10.24
N SER A 45 1.67 -4.64 -11.01
CA SER A 45 2.78 -5.53 -10.69
C SER A 45 3.65 -5.01 -9.53
N ASN A 46 4.37 -5.92 -8.87
CA ASN A 46 5.38 -5.57 -7.86
C ASN A 46 6.44 -4.58 -8.39
N SER A 47 6.88 -4.79 -9.63
CA SER A 47 7.85 -3.90 -10.31
C SER A 47 7.29 -2.49 -10.48
N THR A 48 5.99 -2.36 -10.72
CA THR A 48 5.31 -1.06 -10.82
C THR A 48 5.26 -0.39 -9.45
N ILE A 49 4.86 -1.08 -8.38
CA ILE A 49 4.88 -0.53 -7.01
C ILE A 49 6.29 -0.04 -6.64
N LYS A 50 7.33 -0.86 -6.90
CA LYS A 50 8.73 -0.47 -6.64
C LYS A 50 9.14 0.78 -7.42
N ARG A 51 8.75 0.90 -8.69
CA ARG A 51 9.01 2.08 -9.52
C ARG A 51 8.29 3.32 -8.98
N LEU A 52 7.02 3.18 -8.56
CA LEU A 52 6.24 4.28 -7.98
C LEU A 52 6.88 4.78 -6.67
N LEU A 53 7.37 3.87 -5.82
CA LEU A 53 8.12 4.22 -4.61
C LEU A 53 9.46 4.88 -4.94
N LYS A 54 10.24 4.32 -5.87
CA LYS A 54 11.55 4.85 -6.28
C LYS A 54 11.43 6.27 -6.85
N ASN A 55 10.39 6.52 -7.63
CA ASN A 55 10.15 7.83 -8.25
C ASN A 55 9.43 8.81 -7.31
N GLY A 56 9.09 8.40 -6.08
CA GLY A 56 8.37 9.24 -5.11
C GLY A 56 6.92 9.54 -5.50
N ILE A 57 6.36 8.80 -6.47
CA ILE A 57 4.96 8.92 -6.89
C ILE A 57 4.04 8.45 -5.76
N ILE A 58 4.40 7.36 -5.06
CA ILE A 58 3.80 6.95 -3.79
C ILE A 58 4.75 7.33 -2.67
N LYS A 59 4.28 8.08 -1.68
CA LYS A 59 5.06 8.35 -0.46
C LYS A 59 4.88 7.20 0.52
N ALA A 60 6.00 6.68 1.04
CA ALA A 60 6.01 5.61 2.02
C ALA A 60 7.13 5.83 3.03
N ASN A 61 6.97 5.24 4.21
CA ASN A 61 8.02 5.18 5.23
C ASN A 61 8.59 3.76 5.30
N LYS A 62 9.89 3.63 5.55
CA LYS A 62 10.51 2.32 5.77
C LYS A 62 10.56 2.06 7.27
N VAL A 63 9.87 1.02 7.73
CA VAL A 63 9.79 0.62 9.14
C VAL A 63 10.10 -0.88 9.22
N GLY A 64 11.13 -1.25 9.99
CA GLY A 64 11.56 -2.65 10.11
C GLY A 64 11.97 -3.27 8.76
N GLY A 65 12.61 -2.49 7.88
CA GLY A 65 13.06 -2.96 6.57
C GLY A 65 11.98 -3.02 5.49
N ARG A 66 10.69 -2.90 5.84
CA ARG A 66 9.57 -2.94 4.90
C ARG A 66 8.99 -1.55 4.67
N TYR A 67 8.48 -1.30 3.48
CA TYR A 67 7.73 -0.07 3.20
C TYR A 67 6.34 -0.13 3.85
N LYS A 68 5.85 1.05 4.22
CA LYS A 68 4.56 1.32 4.85
C LYS A 68 3.96 2.53 4.14
N ILE A 69 2.84 2.30 3.47
CA ILE A 69 2.15 3.27 2.61
C ILE A 69 0.85 3.67 3.32
N LEU A 70 0.56 4.95 3.42
CA LEU A 70 -0.74 5.39 3.95
C LEU A 70 -1.83 5.18 2.90
N GLY A 71 -3.03 4.78 3.33
CA GLY A 71 -4.17 4.57 2.43
C GLY A 71 -4.49 5.78 1.56
N TYR A 72 -4.33 6.99 2.09
CA TYR A 72 -4.52 8.21 1.32
C TYR A 72 -3.58 8.29 0.09
N GLU A 73 -2.34 7.82 0.19
CA GLU A 73 -1.41 7.81 -0.95
C GLU A 73 -1.85 6.83 -2.05
N LEU A 74 -2.52 5.74 -1.67
CA LEU A 74 -3.12 4.82 -2.65
C LEU A 74 -4.35 5.46 -3.31
N LEU A 75 -5.25 6.05 -2.52
CA LEU A 75 -6.45 6.73 -3.02
C LEU A 75 -6.10 7.88 -3.98
N ARG A 76 -5.07 8.65 -3.66
CA ARG A 76 -4.56 9.75 -4.50
C ARG A 76 -4.20 9.32 -5.91
N LEU A 77 -3.71 8.08 -6.08
CA LEU A 77 -3.35 7.56 -7.40
C LEU A 77 -4.56 7.15 -8.25
N VAL A 78 -5.63 6.71 -7.60
CA VAL A 78 -6.81 6.17 -8.29
C VAL A 78 -7.83 7.27 -8.60
N SER A 79 -7.82 8.39 -7.86
CA SER A 79 -8.75 9.49 -8.05
C SER A 79 -8.05 10.86 -7.99
N PRO A 80 -7.30 11.24 -9.03
CA PRO A 80 -6.56 12.52 -9.07
C PRO A 80 -7.46 13.77 -8.96
N GLU A 81 -8.75 13.66 -9.27
CA GLU A 81 -9.69 14.81 -9.25
C GLU A 81 -10.30 15.10 -7.86
N ARG A 82 -10.08 14.23 -6.86
CA ARG A 82 -10.58 14.44 -5.49
C ARG A 82 -9.46 14.94 -4.58
N GLU A 83 -8.93 16.13 -4.85
CA GLU A 83 -8.16 16.86 -3.84
C GLU A 83 -9.06 17.14 -2.64
N THR A 84 -9.03 16.25 -1.64
CA THR A 84 -9.84 16.47 -0.44
C THR A 84 -9.21 17.58 0.41
N PRO A 85 -10.02 18.36 1.16
CA PRO A 85 -9.48 19.35 2.11
C PRO A 85 -8.44 18.75 3.07
N LEU A 86 -8.56 17.45 3.38
CA LEU A 86 -7.63 16.68 4.20
C LEU A 86 -6.25 16.50 3.54
N GLU A 87 -6.19 16.21 2.23
CA GLU A 87 -4.92 16.11 1.51
C GLU A 87 -4.18 17.45 1.46
N LYS A 88 -4.91 18.55 1.25
CA LYS A 88 -4.35 19.91 1.30
C LYS A 88 -3.77 20.21 2.67
N ALA A 89 -4.50 19.88 3.73
CA ALA A 89 -4.05 20.07 5.10
C ALA A 89 -2.79 19.21 5.41
N TYR A 90 -2.80 17.92 5.06
CA TYR A 90 -1.66 17.03 5.27
C TYR A 90 -0.40 17.53 4.56
N TYR A 91 -0.48 17.87 3.26
CA TYR A 91 0.70 18.36 2.52
C TYR A 91 1.18 19.72 3.01
N LYS A 92 0.28 20.61 3.44
CA LYS A 92 0.64 21.89 4.05
C LYS A 92 1.41 21.70 5.34
N ILE A 93 0.94 20.79 6.21
CA ILE A 93 1.60 20.47 7.48
C ILE A 93 2.96 19.81 7.21
N LYS A 94 3.00 18.77 6.37
CA LYS A 94 4.23 18.06 6.02
C LYS A 94 5.29 18.98 5.38
N GLY A 95 4.87 19.91 4.53
CA GLY A 95 5.74 20.92 3.96
C GLY A 95 6.37 21.81 5.03
N LYS A 96 5.56 22.36 5.94
CA LYS A 96 6.05 23.17 7.07
C LYS A 96 7.03 22.40 7.95
N THR A 97 6.71 21.16 8.31
CA THR A 97 7.59 20.31 9.12
C THR A 97 8.93 20.04 8.42
N LYS A 98 8.91 19.78 7.10
CA LYS A 98 10.14 19.61 6.31
C LYS A 98 11.03 20.85 6.34
N GLU A 99 10.45 22.05 6.24
CA GLU A 99 11.21 23.30 6.28
C GLU A 99 11.76 23.63 7.68
N ILE A 100 11.04 23.26 8.74
CA ILE A 100 11.53 23.40 10.12
C ILE A 100 12.73 22.48 10.36
N ILE A 101 12.63 21.21 9.94
CA ILE A 101 13.70 20.22 10.10
C ILE A 101 14.97 20.62 9.32
N LYS A 102 14.86 21.29 8.17
CA LYS A 102 16.03 21.79 7.43
C LYS A 102 16.79 22.91 8.14
N ARG A 103 16.13 23.62 9.06
CA ARG A 103 16.70 24.75 9.80
C ARG A 103 17.31 24.34 11.15
N TRP A 104 17.12 23.08 11.54
CA TRP A 104 17.77 22.44 12.67
C TRP A 104 19.01 21.69 12.18
#